data_AF-A0A0D6TRN0-F1
#
_entry.id   AF-A0A0D6TRN0-F1
#
_cell.length_a   1.000
_cell.length_b   1.000
_cell.length_c   1.000
_cell.angle_alpha   90.00
_cell.angle_beta   90.00
_cell.angle_gamma   90.00
#
_symmetry.space_group_name_H-M   'P 1'
#
loop_
_entity.id
_entity.type
_entity.pdbx_description
1 polymer ?
#
loop_
_entity_poly.entity_id
_entity_poly.type
_entity_poly.pdbx_seq_one_letter_code
_entity_poly.pdbx_strand_id
1 'polypeptide(L)'
;MNKERDDIPLWTWLNGQFLFQFQEELEKNPSKTISEFFNDFCNEPFPGSNKCNFYQTKNQGTIIILLYGLMVIPKEIWEKTNTNFPFKTKEKFTFNPPTDTNISTLEFLRLFRNSIAHANFSLDTNTEKWTFWNINRSNIKNFEVSVKHFDLGLFTAEIGKYYLNDVRPK
;
A
#
# COMPACT_ATOMS: atom_id res chain seq x y z
N MET A 1 -19.67 -4.47 -10.61
CA MET A 1 -19.18 -5.53 -9.71
C MET A 1 -18.43 -6.67 -10.42
N ASN A 2 -18.71 -7.03 -11.68
CA ASN A 2 -17.95 -8.09 -12.38
C ASN A 2 -16.59 -7.64 -12.95
N LYS A 3 -16.51 -6.41 -13.50
CA LYS A 3 -15.30 -5.90 -14.17
C LYS A 3 -14.05 -5.87 -13.28
N GLU A 4 -14.21 -5.44 -12.02
CA GLU A 4 -13.09 -5.25 -11.08
C GLU A 4 -12.48 -6.56 -10.58
N ARG A 5 -13.27 -7.64 -10.47
CA ARG A 5 -12.73 -8.97 -10.11
C ARG A 5 -11.89 -9.55 -11.22
N ASP A 6 -12.25 -9.29 -12.47
CA ASP A 6 -11.52 -9.76 -13.65
C ASP A 6 -10.23 -8.94 -13.87
N ASP A 7 -10.22 -7.67 -13.43
CA ASP A 7 -9.05 -6.78 -13.54
C ASP A 7 -7.93 -7.10 -12.52
N ILE A 8 -8.24 -7.69 -11.37
CA ILE A 8 -7.24 -8.01 -10.32
C ILE A 8 -6.16 -9.00 -10.81
N PRO A 9 -6.52 -10.15 -11.42
CA PRO A 9 -5.52 -11.04 -12.02
C PRO A 9 -4.67 -10.34 -13.08
N LEU A 10 -5.29 -9.49 -13.91
CA LEU A 10 -4.59 -8.73 -14.95
C LEU A 10 -3.57 -7.76 -14.36
N TRP A 11 -3.94 -6.96 -13.36
CA TRP A 11 -3.01 -6.05 -12.68
C TRP A 11 -1.89 -6.79 -11.97
N THR A 12 -2.21 -7.93 -11.35
CA THR A 12 -1.23 -8.79 -10.67
C THR A 12 -0.20 -9.33 -11.68
N TRP A 13 -0.67 -9.81 -12.84
CA TRP A 13 0.18 -10.27 -13.93
C TRP A 13 1.06 -9.14 -14.48
N LEU A 14 0.49 -7.97 -14.76
CA LEU A 14 1.23 -6.82 -15.29
C LEU A 14 2.29 -6.29 -14.30
N ASN A 15 2.00 -6.30 -12.99
CA ASN A 15 2.99 -6.03 -11.94
C ASN A 15 4.14 -7.04 -11.97
N GLY A 16 3.83 -8.34 -12.02
CA GLY A 16 4.85 -9.39 -12.08
C GLY A 16 5.73 -9.24 -13.31
N GLN A 17 5.12 -9.05 -14.48
CA GLN A 17 5.80 -8.74 -15.73
C GLN A 17 6.73 -7.54 -15.59
N PHE A 18 6.23 -6.41 -15.09
CA PHE A 18 7.03 -5.19 -14.91
C PHE A 18 8.27 -5.46 -14.04
N LEU A 19 8.11 -6.13 -12.90
CA LEU A 19 9.21 -6.40 -11.97
C LEU A 19 10.24 -7.38 -12.54
N PHE A 20 9.81 -8.47 -13.16
CA PHE A 20 10.71 -9.48 -13.72
C PHE A 20 11.42 -8.97 -14.97
N GLN A 21 10.69 -8.34 -15.90
CA GLN A 21 11.27 -7.76 -17.11
C GLN A 21 12.23 -6.63 -16.79
N PHE A 22 11.98 -5.85 -15.74
CA PHE A 22 12.90 -4.78 -15.35
C PHE A 22 14.27 -5.35 -14.94
N GLN A 23 14.27 -6.42 -14.14
CA GLN A 23 15.51 -7.08 -13.74
C GLN A 23 16.25 -7.66 -14.97
N GLU A 24 15.54 -8.40 -15.83
CA GLU A 24 16.10 -8.99 -17.05
C GLU A 24 16.68 -7.91 -17.99
N GLU A 25 16.03 -6.76 -18.09
CA GLU A 25 16.48 -5.66 -18.94
C GLU A 25 17.73 -4.98 -18.37
N LEU A 26 17.84 -4.83 -17.05
CA LEU A 26 19.07 -4.31 -16.42
C LEU A 26 20.27 -5.25 -16.61
N GLU A 27 20.03 -6.57 -16.69
CA GLU A 27 21.09 -7.54 -16.97
C GLU A 27 21.61 -7.42 -18.42
N LYS A 28 20.73 -7.10 -19.38
CA LYS A 28 21.08 -6.94 -20.81
C LYS A 28 21.57 -5.55 -21.15
N ASN A 29 20.99 -4.52 -20.54
CA ASN A 29 21.29 -3.11 -20.76
C ASN A 29 21.40 -2.37 -19.41
N PRO A 30 22.55 -2.48 -18.73
CA PRO A 30 22.76 -1.91 -17.39
C PRO A 30 22.62 -0.39 -17.32
N SER A 31 22.74 0.30 -18.46
CA SER A 31 22.61 1.75 -18.56
C SER A 31 21.18 2.25 -18.68
N LYS A 32 20.21 1.36 -18.94
CA LYS A 32 18.82 1.73 -19.14
C LYS A 32 18.24 2.30 -17.85
N THR A 33 17.71 3.51 -17.93
CA THR A 33 17.08 4.17 -16.79
C THR A 33 15.71 3.55 -16.51
N ILE A 34 15.25 3.68 -15.27
CA ILE A 34 13.89 3.28 -14.88
C ILE A 34 12.84 3.99 -15.74
N SER A 35 13.08 5.25 -16.10
CA SER A 35 12.13 6.03 -16.92
C SER A 35 12.05 5.49 -18.33
N GLU A 36 13.18 5.15 -18.95
CA GLU A 36 13.21 4.54 -20.29
C GLU A 36 12.52 3.18 -20.28
N PHE A 37 12.84 2.32 -19.31
CA PHE A 37 12.17 1.03 -19.16
C PHE A 37 10.66 1.18 -18.99
N PHE A 38 10.21 2.09 -18.12
CA PHE A 38 8.78 2.31 -17.90
C PHE A 38 8.06 2.76 -19.17
N ASN A 39 8.67 3.67 -19.93
CA ASN A 39 8.10 4.13 -21.21
C ASN A 39 8.00 2.99 -22.23
N ASP A 40 9.05 2.17 -22.35
CA ASP A 40 9.04 1.01 -23.24
C ASP A 40 7.96 0.00 -22.82
N PHE A 41 7.88 -0.33 -21.53
CA PHE A 41 6.84 -1.22 -20.99
C PHE A 41 5.44 -0.68 -21.26
N CYS A 42 5.21 0.62 -21.09
CA CYS A 42 3.93 1.25 -21.36
C CYS A 42 3.53 1.17 -22.83
N ASN A 43 4.50 1.28 -23.74
CA ASN A 43 4.28 1.29 -25.19
C ASN A 43 4.19 -0.12 -25.78
N GLU A 44 4.50 -1.16 -25.01
CA GLU A 44 4.40 -2.53 -25.48
C GLU A 44 2.94 -2.87 -25.83
N PRO A 45 2.68 -3.42 -27.04
CA PRO A 45 1.34 -3.82 -27.44
C PRO A 45 0.72 -4.79 -26.44
N PHE A 46 -0.51 -4.52 -26.03
CA PHE A 46 -1.30 -5.36 -25.13
C PHE A 46 -2.70 -5.55 -25.74
N PRO A 47 -3.36 -6.72 -25.66
CA PRO A 47 -4.59 -6.98 -26.40
C PRO A 47 -5.60 -5.83 -26.37
N GLY A 48 -5.83 -5.22 -27.53
CA GLY A 48 -6.76 -4.11 -27.72
C GLY A 48 -6.25 -2.72 -27.36
N SER A 49 -5.05 -2.55 -26.77
CA SER A 49 -4.39 -1.25 -26.58
C SER A 49 -2.89 -1.33 -26.20
N ASN A 50 -2.43 -0.55 -25.21
CA ASN A 50 -1.09 -0.54 -24.64
C ASN A 50 -1.15 -0.94 -23.15
N LYS A 51 -0.05 -1.41 -22.55
CA LYS A 51 -0.06 -1.94 -21.17
C LYS A 51 -0.51 -0.88 -20.14
N CYS A 52 -0.11 0.38 -20.31
CA CYS A 52 -0.37 1.44 -19.34
C CYS A 52 -1.78 2.03 -19.36
N ASN A 53 -2.63 1.64 -20.32
CA ASN A 53 -4.07 1.90 -20.21
C ASN A 53 -4.73 1.13 -19.06
N PHE A 54 -4.10 0.04 -18.59
CA PHE A 54 -4.62 -0.81 -17.52
C PHE A 54 -3.66 -0.91 -16.33
N TYR A 55 -2.36 -0.75 -16.56
CA TYR A 55 -1.33 -0.92 -15.56
C TYR A 55 -1.12 0.33 -14.70
N GLN A 56 -1.03 0.11 -13.38
CA GLN A 56 -0.52 1.10 -12.43
C GLN A 56 0.41 0.41 -11.44
N THR A 57 1.60 0.96 -11.22
CA THR A 57 2.57 0.44 -10.23
C THR A 57 2.00 0.48 -8.80
N LYS A 58 1.21 1.51 -8.49
CA LYS A 58 0.55 1.70 -7.19
C LYS A 58 -0.86 1.11 -7.15
N ASN A 59 -1.15 0.03 -7.85
CA ASN A 59 -2.48 -0.58 -7.75
C ASN A 59 -2.76 -1.19 -6.36
N GLN A 60 -4.01 -1.58 -6.17
CA GLN A 60 -4.56 -2.09 -4.91
C GLN A 60 -3.78 -3.27 -4.36
N GLY A 61 -3.42 -4.23 -5.22
CA GLY A 61 -2.64 -5.41 -4.84
C GLY A 61 -1.24 -5.03 -4.36
N THR A 62 -0.54 -4.16 -5.10
CA THR A 62 0.80 -3.69 -4.69
C THR A 62 0.75 -3.01 -3.33
N ILE A 63 -0.21 -2.11 -3.10
CA ILE A 63 -0.32 -1.39 -1.82
C ILE A 63 -0.53 -2.36 -0.66
N ILE A 64 -1.42 -3.34 -0.78
CA ILE A 64 -1.68 -4.31 0.29
C ILE A 64 -0.46 -5.19 0.56
N ILE A 65 0.23 -5.68 -0.48
CA ILE A 65 1.46 -6.47 -0.32
C ILE A 65 2.53 -5.66 0.42
N LEU A 66 2.73 -4.40 0.03
CA LEU A 66 3.71 -3.52 0.67
C LEU A 66 3.32 -3.21 2.12
N LEU A 67 2.05 -2.89 2.39
CA LEU A 67 1.56 -2.69 3.75
C LEU A 67 1.75 -3.94 4.61
N TYR A 68 1.48 -5.13 4.08
CA TYR A 68 1.69 -6.37 4.80
C TYR A 68 3.18 -6.58 5.12
N GLY A 69 4.06 -6.42 4.13
CA GLY A 69 5.51 -6.56 4.29
C GLY A 69 6.14 -5.53 5.23
N LEU A 70 5.61 -4.30 5.25
CA LEU A 70 6.16 -3.19 6.03
C LEU A 70 5.49 -3.01 7.41
N MET A 71 4.23 -3.41 7.59
CA MET A 71 3.51 -3.22 8.84
C MET A 71 3.29 -4.53 9.59
N VAL A 72 2.89 -5.60 8.89
CA VAL A 72 2.41 -6.83 9.54
C VAL A 72 3.55 -7.76 9.93
N ILE A 73 4.46 -8.04 8.98
CA ILE A 73 5.60 -8.93 9.19
C ILE A 73 6.53 -8.40 10.30
N PRO A 74 7.06 -7.17 10.22
CA PRO A 74 7.98 -6.63 11.22
C PRO A 74 7.22 -6.02 12.42
N LYS A 75 6.32 -6.79 13.03
CA LYS A 75 5.39 -6.32 14.08
C LYS A 75 6.10 -5.71 15.29
N GLU A 76 7.30 -6.19 15.62
CA GLU A 76 8.04 -5.86 16.82
C GLU A 76 8.39 -4.37 16.87
N ILE A 77 8.51 -3.73 15.72
CA ILE A 77 8.80 -2.29 15.60
C ILE A 77 7.60 -1.46 16.06
N TRP A 78 6.40 -1.94 15.78
CA TRP A 78 5.15 -1.29 16.13
C TRP A 78 4.66 -1.68 17.52
N GLU A 79 5.22 -2.73 18.12
CA GLU A 79 4.92 -3.17 19.49
C GLU A 79 5.85 -2.56 20.56
N LYS A 80 6.85 -1.74 20.16
CA LYS A 80 7.69 -0.96 21.07
C LYS A 80 6.88 0.00 21.94
N THR A 81 7.44 0.46 23.06
CA THR A 81 6.78 1.42 23.96
C THR A 81 6.68 2.84 23.39
N ASN A 82 7.58 3.21 22.48
CA ASN A 82 7.61 4.50 21.80
C ASN A 82 7.97 4.35 20.32
N THR A 83 7.74 5.39 19.55
CA THR A 83 8.15 5.49 18.14
C THR A 83 8.58 6.90 17.80
N ASN A 84 9.61 7.02 16.97
CA ASN A 84 10.06 8.29 16.37
C ASN A 84 9.49 8.48 14.95
N PHE A 85 8.56 7.62 14.52
CA PHE A 85 7.92 7.76 13.22
C PHE A 85 7.18 9.10 13.15
N PRO A 86 7.54 10.01 12.23
CA PRO A 86 7.01 11.38 12.20
C PRO A 86 5.55 11.49 11.76
N PHE A 87 4.98 10.39 11.22
CA PHE A 87 3.61 10.25 10.72
C PHE A 87 3.01 11.49 10.04
N LYS A 88 3.69 11.96 9.00
CA LYS A 88 3.36 13.16 8.22
C LYS A 88 2.11 13.04 7.36
N THR A 89 1.62 11.83 7.16
CA THR A 89 0.40 11.54 6.38
C THR A 89 -0.81 11.25 7.28
N LYS A 90 -0.70 11.40 8.60
CA LYS A 90 -1.78 11.10 9.56
C LYS A 90 -3.07 11.84 9.24
N GLU A 91 -2.97 13.11 8.85
CA GLU A 91 -4.08 13.99 8.49
C GLU A 91 -4.83 13.56 7.22
N LYS A 92 -4.28 12.62 6.44
CA LYS A 92 -4.97 12.00 5.30
C LYS A 92 -5.96 10.93 5.73
N PHE A 93 -5.85 10.43 6.96
CA PHE A 93 -6.77 9.45 7.51
C PHE A 93 -7.94 10.14 8.20
N THR A 94 -9.14 9.69 7.87
CA THR A 94 -10.40 10.15 8.48
C THR A 94 -10.95 9.05 9.37
N PHE A 95 -11.21 9.32 10.65
CA PHE A 95 -11.80 8.37 11.58
C PHE A 95 -13.32 8.26 11.38
N ASN A 96 -13.86 7.04 11.57
CA ASN A 96 -15.29 6.77 11.46
C ASN A 96 -15.81 5.98 12.68
N PRO A 97 -16.75 6.51 13.49
CA PRO A 97 -17.16 7.90 13.51
C PRO A 97 -15.96 8.81 13.89
N PRO A 98 -16.00 10.11 13.58
CA PRO A 98 -14.89 11.04 13.77
C PRO A 98 -14.69 11.44 15.25
N THR A 99 -14.65 10.46 16.15
CA THR A 99 -14.79 10.70 17.60
C THR A 99 -13.48 10.66 18.36
N ASP A 100 -12.38 10.16 17.78
CA ASP A 100 -11.09 10.17 18.47
C ASP A 100 -9.88 10.38 17.55
N THR A 101 -9.56 11.65 17.27
CA THR A 101 -8.32 12.05 16.59
C THR A 101 -7.11 12.06 17.52
N ASN A 102 -7.31 11.87 18.83
CA ASN A 102 -6.27 12.00 19.87
C ASN A 102 -5.49 10.71 20.12
N ILE A 103 -5.79 9.64 19.38
CA ILE A 103 -4.97 8.43 19.36
C ILE A 103 -3.50 8.76 19.06
N SER A 104 -2.59 8.21 19.86
CA SER A 104 -1.16 8.38 19.65
C SER A 104 -0.72 7.78 18.32
N THR A 105 0.40 8.25 17.76
CA THR A 105 0.97 7.69 16.53
C THR A 105 1.17 6.18 16.63
N LEU A 106 1.76 5.72 17.73
CA LEU A 106 2.04 4.30 17.94
C LEU A 106 0.75 3.47 18.03
N GLU A 107 -0.25 3.96 18.75
CA GLU A 107 -1.52 3.25 18.89
C GLU A 107 -2.27 3.19 17.56
N PHE A 108 -2.24 4.28 16.77
CA PHE A 108 -2.77 4.25 15.41
C PHE A 108 -2.09 3.17 14.57
N LEU A 109 -0.76 3.13 14.55
CA LEU A 109 0.00 2.19 13.72
C LEU A 109 -0.29 0.73 14.11
N ARG A 110 -0.45 0.45 15.41
CA ARG A 110 -0.84 -0.87 15.91
C ARG A 110 -2.23 -1.28 15.46
N LEU A 111 -3.21 -0.41 15.64
CA LEU A 111 -4.58 -0.68 15.20
C LEU A 111 -4.63 -0.83 13.68
N PHE A 112 -3.99 0.06 12.94
CA PHE A 112 -3.94 -0.02 11.47
C PHE A 112 -3.25 -1.30 10.99
N ARG A 113 -2.13 -1.69 11.59
CA ARG A 113 -1.49 -2.99 11.35
C ARG A 113 -2.46 -4.14 11.59
N ASN A 114 -3.17 -4.14 12.71
CA ASN A 114 -4.11 -5.22 13.05
C ASN A 114 -5.22 -5.34 12.00
N SER A 115 -5.70 -4.21 11.46
CA SER A 115 -6.68 -4.22 10.36
C SER A 115 -6.12 -4.93 9.13
N ILE A 116 -4.86 -4.67 8.76
CA ILE A 116 -4.21 -5.33 7.63
C ILE A 116 -3.99 -6.83 7.92
N ALA A 117 -3.47 -7.17 9.10
CA ALA A 117 -3.14 -8.54 9.48
C ALA A 117 -4.36 -9.48 9.49
N HIS A 118 -5.53 -8.95 9.81
CA HIS A 118 -6.80 -9.68 9.82
C HIS A 118 -7.63 -9.51 8.54
N ALA A 119 -7.08 -8.85 7.51
CA ALA A 119 -7.81 -8.51 6.29
C ALA A 119 -9.13 -7.75 6.54
N ASN A 120 -9.17 -6.94 7.60
CA ASN A 120 -10.30 -6.08 7.96
C ASN A 120 -10.19 -4.75 7.21
N PHE A 121 -10.35 -4.82 5.89
CA PHE A 121 -10.38 -3.64 5.05
C PHE A 121 -11.28 -3.84 3.83
N SER A 122 -11.70 -2.72 3.26
CA SER A 122 -12.46 -2.66 2.02
C SER A 122 -11.99 -1.48 1.19
N LEU A 123 -12.21 -1.57 -0.12
CA LEU A 123 -12.01 -0.47 -1.04
C LEU A 123 -13.32 -0.21 -1.77
N ASP A 124 -13.77 1.04 -1.71
CA ASP A 124 -14.76 1.55 -2.65
C ASP A 124 -14.02 2.08 -3.88
N THR A 125 -14.21 1.41 -5.01
CA THR A 125 -13.59 1.72 -6.30
C THR A 125 -14.17 2.96 -6.97
N ASN A 126 -15.40 3.36 -6.63
CA ASN A 126 -16.00 4.58 -7.18
C ASN A 126 -15.41 5.84 -6.54
N THR A 127 -15.07 5.74 -5.26
CA THR A 127 -14.50 6.85 -4.48
C THR A 127 -13.00 6.72 -4.26
N GLU A 128 -12.40 5.63 -4.74
CA GLU A 128 -11.01 5.22 -4.52
C GLU A 128 -10.62 5.30 -3.03
N LYS A 129 -11.54 4.93 -2.14
CA LYS A 129 -11.41 5.12 -0.70
C LYS A 129 -11.28 3.78 -0.01
N TRP A 130 -10.16 3.60 0.67
CA TRP A 130 -9.95 2.46 1.55
C TRP A 130 -10.58 2.73 2.90
N THR A 131 -11.14 1.69 3.51
CA THR A 131 -11.59 1.70 4.89
C THR A 131 -10.97 0.51 5.61
N PHE A 132 -10.37 0.76 6.76
CA PHE A 132 -9.71 -0.22 7.61
C PHE A 132 -10.39 -0.20 8.97
N TRP A 133 -10.65 -1.35 9.57
CA TRP A 133 -11.29 -1.41 10.88
C TRP A 133 -10.73 -2.50 11.77
N ASN A 134 -11.00 -2.41 13.06
CA ASN A 134 -10.81 -3.50 14.01
C ASN A 134 -12.09 -3.75 14.79
N ILE A 135 -12.21 -5.00 15.23
CA ILE A 135 -13.26 -5.46 16.12
C ILE A 135 -12.56 -5.99 17.36
N ASN A 136 -12.98 -5.53 18.53
CA ASN A 136 -12.44 -6.00 19.80
C ASN A 136 -13.01 -7.38 20.17
N ARG A 137 -12.51 -7.97 21.28
CA ARG A 137 -12.98 -9.30 21.75
C ARG A 137 -14.48 -9.35 22.09
N SER A 138 -15.10 -8.21 22.34
CA SER A 138 -16.53 -8.07 22.62
C SER A 138 -17.36 -7.85 21.35
N ASN A 139 -16.78 -8.05 20.17
CA ASN A 139 -17.40 -7.86 18.87
C ASN A 139 -17.83 -6.39 18.58
N ILE A 140 -17.17 -5.43 19.22
CA ILE A 140 -17.43 -3.99 19.04
C ILE A 140 -16.32 -3.39 18.17
N LYS A 141 -16.72 -2.59 17.18
CA LYS A 141 -15.80 -1.83 16.33
C LYS A 141 -15.13 -0.74 17.17
N ASN A 142 -13.81 -0.86 17.38
CA ASN A 142 -13.02 0.05 18.23
C ASN A 142 -11.99 0.88 17.45
N PHE A 143 -11.90 0.66 16.15
CA PHE A 143 -11.07 1.42 15.23
C PHE A 143 -11.73 1.34 13.86
N GLU A 144 -11.91 2.48 13.22
CA GLU A 144 -12.17 2.53 11.79
C GLU A 144 -11.64 3.84 11.23
N VAL A 145 -10.86 3.72 10.16
CA VAL A 145 -10.28 4.84 9.45
C VAL A 145 -10.45 4.64 7.96
N SER A 146 -10.61 5.74 7.25
CA SER A 146 -10.60 5.75 5.80
C SER A 146 -9.54 6.67 5.25
N VAL A 147 -9.06 6.36 4.05
CA VAL A 147 -8.00 7.09 3.36
C VAL A 147 -8.16 6.92 1.85
N LYS A 148 -7.83 7.94 1.06
CA LYS A 148 -7.81 7.79 -0.41
C LYS A 148 -6.68 6.86 -0.84
N HIS A 149 -6.88 6.13 -1.92
CA HIS A 149 -5.90 5.17 -2.44
C HIS A 149 -4.53 5.80 -2.71
N PHE A 150 -4.52 6.98 -3.34
CA PHE A 150 -3.28 7.73 -3.56
C PHE A 150 -2.56 8.09 -2.26
N ASP A 151 -3.30 8.62 -1.27
CA ASP A 151 -2.75 9.02 0.03
C ASP A 151 -2.23 7.81 0.82
N LEU A 152 -2.89 6.66 0.71
CA LEU A 152 -2.41 5.40 1.28
C LEU A 152 -1.06 4.99 0.67
N GLY A 153 -0.88 5.20 -0.63
CA GLY A 153 0.41 5.00 -1.30
C GLY A 153 1.52 5.93 -0.78
N LEU A 154 1.17 7.18 -0.41
CA LEU A 154 2.12 8.10 0.22
C LEU A 154 2.50 7.62 1.63
N PHE A 155 1.53 7.17 2.42
CA PHE A 155 1.78 6.59 3.74
C PHE A 155 2.68 5.35 3.65
N THR A 156 2.43 4.43 2.72
CA THR A 156 3.27 3.24 2.51
C THR A 156 4.71 3.62 2.17
N ALA A 157 4.91 4.63 1.32
CA ALA A 157 6.25 5.13 1.01
C ALA A 157 6.92 5.80 2.23
N GLU A 158 6.15 6.48 3.07
CA GLU A 158 6.63 7.07 4.31
C GLU A 158 7.13 6.01 5.29
N ILE A 159 6.38 4.92 5.47
CA ILE A 159 6.79 3.78 6.29
C ILE A 159 8.08 3.16 5.73
N GLY A 160 8.16 2.92 4.42
CA GLY A 160 9.37 2.38 3.80
C GLY A 160 10.61 3.24 4.06
N LYS A 161 10.49 4.57 4.01
CA LYS A 161 11.60 5.48 4.34
C LYS A 161 12.03 5.39 5.81
N TYR A 162 11.07 5.27 6.72
CA TYR A 162 11.35 5.08 8.14
C TYR A 162 12.18 3.81 8.40
N TYR A 163 11.87 2.71 7.71
CA TYR A 163 12.67 1.49 7.80
C TYR A 163 14.12 1.70 7.41
N LEU A 164 14.36 2.42 6.31
CA LEU A 164 15.71 2.64 5.77
C LEU A 164 16.54 3.59 6.63
N ASN A 165 15.92 4.60 7.22
CA ASN A 165 16.65 5.67 7.90
C ASN A 165 16.80 5.45 9.41
N ASP A 166 15.80 4.83 10.04
CA ASP A 166 15.65 4.86 11.50
C ASP A 166 15.59 3.46 12.15
N VAL A 167 15.23 2.42 11.38
CA VAL A 167 15.10 1.05 11.90
C VAL A 167 16.29 0.17 11.53
N ARG A 168 16.66 0.15 10.24
CA ARG A 168 17.80 -0.65 9.78
C ARG A 168 19.08 -0.06 10.38
N PRO A 169 19.87 -0.82 11.14
CA PRO A 169 21.16 -0.33 11.61
C PRO A 169 22.02 0.06 10.40
N LYS A 170 22.74 1.18 10.52
CA LYS A 170 23.82 1.51 9.58
C LYS A 170 24.97 0.52 9.73
#